data_AF-A0A7W5J4Q6-F1
#
_entry.id   AF-A0A7W5J4Q6-F1
#
_cell.length_a   1.000
_cell.length_b   1.000
_cell.length_c   1.000
_cell.angle_alpha   90.00
_cell.angle_beta   90.00
_cell.angle_gamma   90.00
#
_symmetry.space_group_name_H-M   'P 1'
#
loop_
_entity.id
_entity.type
_entity.pdbx_description
1 polymer ?
#
loop_
_entity_poly.entity_id
_entity_poly.type
_entity_poly.pdbx_seq_one_letter_code
_entity_poly.pdbx_strand_id
1 'polypeptide(L)'
;MIHPHSILSTQNLETVSLHLESSGFAVVLHWHLFGASHPTPLAFSDFEAFRDYLATATKPGDAIDVWPFPTEEGQRIAFGKIPDTDGGIEQGGAY
;
A
#
# COMPACT_ATOMS: atom_id res chain seq x y z
N MET A 1 -12.82 3.71 -16.03
CA MET A 1 -12.70 4.36 -14.71
C MET A 1 -12.26 3.27 -13.73
N ILE A 2 -10.97 3.23 -13.38
CA ILE A 2 -10.46 2.25 -12.42
C ILE A 2 -10.89 2.78 -11.05
N HIS A 3 -11.77 2.05 -10.35
CA HIS A 3 -12.15 2.45 -9.00
C HIS A 3 -10.90 2.34 -8.11
N PRO A 4 -10.61 3.30 -7.22
CA PRO A 4 -9.52 3.13 -6.28
C PRO A 4 -9.83 1.91 -5.40
N HIS A 5 -8.99 0.88 -5.50
CA HIS A 5 -9.11 -0.32 -4.69
C HIS A 5 -8.57 -0.05 -3.29
N SER A 6 -9.11 -0.71 -2.26
CA SER A 6 -8.60 -0.59 -0.89
C SER A 6 -7.29 -1.38 -0.77
N ILE A 7 -6.23 -0.77 -0.22
CA ILE A 7 -5.03 -1.51 0.15
C ILE A 7 -5.32 -2.54 1.25
N LEU A 8 -6.37 -2.32 2.04
CA LEU A 8 -6.86 -3.23 3.09
C LEU A 8 -7.76 -4.35 2.56
N SER A 9 -7.97 -4.45 1.25
CA SER A 9 -8.73 -5.57 0.68
C SER A 9 -8.00 -6.90 0.93
N THR A 10 -8.78 -7.96 1.19
CA THR A 10 -8.24 -9.30 1.44
C THR A 10 -7.27 -9.74 0.34
N GLN A 11 -7.61 -9.49 -0.93
CA GLN A 11 -6.74 -9.81 -2.07
C GLN A 11 -5.37 -9.11 -1.99
N ASN A 12 -5.34 -7.81 -1.69
CA ASN A 12 -4.08 -7.08 -1.58
C ASN A 12 -3.26 -7.58 -0.38
N LEU A 13 -3.88 -7.76 0.78
CA LEU A 13 -3.21 -8.23 1.98
C LEU A 13 -2.64 -9.64 1.82
N GLU A 14 -3.40 -10.56 1.24
CA GLU A 14 -2.93 -11.93 0.92
C GLU A 14 -1.77 -11.89 -0.08
N THR A 15 -1.86 -11.05 -1.12
CA THR A 15 -0.79 -10.93 -2.13
C THR A 15 0.51 -10.42 -1.51
N VAL A 16 0.44 -9.42 -0.62
CA VAL A 16 1.63 -8.91 0.08
C VAL A 16 2.19 -9.95 1.04
N SER A 17 1.33 -10.67 1.79
CA SER A 17 1.76 -11.73 2.70
C SER A 17 2.52 -12.83 1.96
N LEU A 18 1.93 -13.36 0.87
CA LEU A 18 2.57 -14.41 0.05
C LEU A 18 3.89 -13.95 -0.57
N HIS A 19 3.96 -12.70 -1.02
CA HIS A 19 5.19 -12.15 -1.58
C HIS A 19 6.31 -12.06 -0.53
N LEU A 20 5.99 -11.54 0.66
CA LEU A 20 6.95 -11.43 1.76
C LEU A 20 7.44 -12.80 2.24
N GLU A 21 6.56 -13.81 2.29
CA GLU A 21 6.95 -15.20 2.61
C GLU A 21 7.89 -15.80 1.55
N SER A 22 7.66 -15.51 0.27
CA SER A 22 8.44 -16.07 -0.84
C SER A 22 9.77 -15.35 -1.10
N SER A 23 9.79 -14.02 -1.01
CA SER A 23 10.92 -13.18 -1.47
C SER A 23 11.65 -12.49 -0.31
N GLY A 24 11.03 -12.41 0.86
CA GLY A 24 11.62 -11.84 2.08
C GLY A 24 11.54 -10.32 2.20
N PHE A 25 11.29 -9.57 1.11
CA PHE A 25 11.18 -8.12 1.15
C PHE A 25 10.17 -7.57 0.15
N ALA A 26 9.51 -6.47 0.51
CA ALA A 26 8.71 -5.64 -0.37
C ALA A 26 9.08 -4.17 -0.20
N VAL A 27 9.06 -3.42 -1.30
CA VAL A 27 9.21 -1.96 -1.27
C VAL A 27 7.82 -1.34 -1.26
N VAL A 28 7.59 -0.38 -0.37
CA VAL A 28 6.32 0.32 -0.26
C VAL A 28 6.53 1.80 -0.54
N LEU A 29 5.71 2.36 -1.43
CA LEU A 29 5.64 3.80 -1.63
C LEU A 29 4.34 4.31 -0.99
N HIS A 30 4.49 5.10 0.06
CA HIS A 30 3.38 5.77 0.72
C HIS A 30 3.20 7.18 0.15
N TRP A 31 2.10 7.38 -0.56
CA TRP A 31 1.66 8.66 -1.08
C TRP A 31 0.67 9.32 -0.11
N HIS A 32 1.15 10.31 0.61
CA HIS A 32 0.31 11.08 1.54
C HIS A 32 -0.72 11.90 0.76
N LEU A 33 -1.98 11.83 1.16
CA LEU A 33 -3.06 12.66 0.58
C LEU A 33 -2.74 14.15 0.72
N PHE A 34 -2.13 14.54 1.84
CA PHE A 34 -1.73 15.91 2.14
C PHE A 34 -0.29 15.98 2.65
N GLY A 35 0.44 17.02 2.24
CA GLY A 35 1.70 17.41 2.88
C GLY A 35 2.98 16.82 2.28
N ALA A 36 2.89 16.06 1.18
CA ALA A 36 4.07 15.57 0.45
C ALA A 36 3.96 15.82 -1.05
N SER A 37 5.07 16.18 -1.70
CA SER A 37 5.18 16.31 -3.16
C SER A 37 5.71 15.04 -3.84
N HIS A 38 6.07 14.03 -3.05
CA HIS A 38 6.62 12.75 -3.50
C HIS A 38 6.26 11.66 -2.48
N PRO A 39 6.29 10.37 -2.85
CA PRO A 39 5.99 9.31 -1.90
C PRO A 39 7.13 9.13 -0.89
N THR A 40 6.80 8.62 0.29
CA THR A 40 7.77 8.11 1.25
C THR A 40 8.10 6.66 0.89
N PRO A 41 9.35 6.33 0.49
CA PRO A 41 9.76 4.97 0.26
C PRO A 41 10.04 4.25 1.59
N LEU A 42 9.58 3.01 1.68
CA LEU A 42 9.71 2.12 2.84
C LEU A 42 10.07 0.72 2.34
N ALA A 43 10.60 -0.11 3.23
CA ALA A 43 10.84 -1.52 2.96
C ALA A 43 10.35 -2.34 4.14
N PHE A 44 9.68 -3.44 3.85
CA PHE A 44 9.19 -4.37 4.86
C PHE A 44 9.69 -5.76 4.54
N SER A 45 10.08 -6.51 5.57
CA SER A 45 10.47 -7.92 5.49
C SER A 45 9.49 -8.85 6.20
N ASP A 46 8.45 -8.28 6.80
CA ASP A 46 7.50 -8.97 7.66
C ASP A 46 6.10 -8.37 7.43
N PHE A 47 5.11 -9.25 7.33
CA PHE A 47 3.74 -8.86 7.03
C PHE A 47 3.08 -8.14 8.21
N GLU A 48 3.37 -8.56 9.44
CA GLU A 48 2.79 -7.93 10.63
C GLU A 48 3.30 -6.49 10.77
N ALA A 49 4.59 -6.25 10.55
CA ALA A 49 5.16 -4.90 10.52
C ALA A 49 4.53 -4.01 9.43
N PHE A 50 4.26 -4.57 8.24
CA PHE A 50 3.54 -3.86 7.17
C PHE A 50 2.10 -3.52 7.59
N ARG A 51 1.37 -4.48 8.16
CA ARG A 51 -0.01 -4.29 8.62
C ARG A 51 -0.09 -3.25 9.73
N ASP A 52 0.82 -3.30 10.69
CA ASP A 52 0.89 -2.34 11.79
C ASP A 52 1.23 -0.94 11.29
N TYR A 53 2.08 -0.83 10.26
CA TYR A 53 2.33 0.45 9.59
C TYR A 53 1.07 1.02 8.95
N LEU A 54 0.30 0.21 8.20
CA LEU A 54 -0.98 0.65 7.62
C LEU A 54 -1.93 1.14 8.72
N ALA A 55 -2.00 0.47 9.87
CA ALA A 55 -2.91 0.85 10.95
C ALA A 55 -2.51 2.13 11.71
N THR A 56 -1.21 2.41 11.82
CA THR A 56 -0.69 3.43 12.76
C THR A 56 -0.10 4.66 12.07
N ALA A 57 0.38 4.52 10.84
CA ALA A 57 1.15 5.54 10.14
C ALA A 57 0.47 6.08 8.88
N THR A 58 -0.76 5.65 8.58
CA THR A 58 -1.54 6.11 7.43
C THR A 58 -2.86 6.76 7.87
N LYS A 59 -3.49 7.50 6.96
CA LYS A 59 -4.76 8.18 7.14
C LYS A 59 -5.70 7.86 5.97
N PRO A 60 -7.03 7.97 6.18
CA PRO A 60 -7.99 7.85 5.08
C PRO A 60 -7.61 8.70 3.87
N GLY A 61 -7.64 8.09 2.69
CA GLY A 61 -7.28 8.69 1.41
C GLY A 61 -5.80 8.66 1.04
N ASP A 62 -4.90 8.31 1.96
CA ASP A 62 -3.50 8.01 1.60
C ASP A 62 -3.44 6.83 0.62
N ALA A 63 -2.54 6.90 -0.35
CA ALA A 63 -2.32 5.85 -1.35
C ALA A 63 -1.05 5.06 -1.06
N ILE A 64 -1.13 3.75 -1.21
CA ILE A 64 -0.05 2.80 -0.95
C ILE A 64 0.19 1.99 -2.22
N ASP A 65 1.44 2.03 -2.71
CA ASP A 65 1.91 1.12 -3.74
C ASP A 65 2.90 0.13 -3.12
N VAL A 66 2.71 -1.16 -3.39
CA VAL A 66 3.63 -2.22 -2.97
C VAL A 66 4.29 -2.82 -4.20
N TRP A 67 5.61 -2.84 -4.18
CA TRP A 67 6.48 -3.31 -5.25
C TRP A 67 7.28 -4.52 -4.78
N PRO A 68 7.55 -5.47 -5.69
CA PRO A 68 8.39 -6.61 -5.37
C PRO A 68 9.84 -6.16 -5.17
N PHE A 69 10.58 -6.89 -4.33
CA PHE A 69 12.04 -6.76 -4.26
C PHE A 69 12.72 -8.10 -4.60
N PRO A 70 13.63 -8.13 -5.59
CA PRO A 70 14.09 -7.03 -6.44
C PRO A 70 13.02 -6.52 -7.44
N THR A 71 13.10 -5.25 -7.82
CA THR A 71 12.04 -4.51 -8.57
C THR A 71 12.00 -4.79 -10.08
N GLU A 72 12.53 -5.95 -10.51
CA GLU A 72 12.78 -6.28 -11.93
C GLU A 72 11.50 -6.42 -12.76
N GLU A 73 10.37 -6.76 -12.13
CA GLU A 73 9.12 -7.06 -12.84
C GLU A 73 8.32 -5.81 -13.28
N GLY A 74 8.69 -4.61 -12.84
CA GLY A 74 8.07 -3.36 -13.28
C GLY A 74 6.57 -3.21 -12.97
N GLN A 75 5.99 -4.10 -12.16
CA GLN A 75 4.59 -4.05 -11.74
C GLN A 75 4.46 -4.04 -10.21
N ARG A 76 3.43 -3.34 -9.73
CA ARG A 76 3.01 -3.36 -8.33
C ARG A 76 2.35 -4.70 -8.04
N ILE A 77 2.72 -5.34 -6.93
CA ILE A 77 2.06 -6.55 -6.45
C ILE A 77 0.73 -6.25 -5.74
N ALA A 78 0.64 -5.08 -5.11
CA ALA A 78 -0.58 -4.58 -4.49
C ALA A 78 -0.58 -3.05 -4.56
N PHE A 79 -1.76 -2.47 -4.68
CA PHE A 79 -1.92 -1.03 -4.60
C PHE A 79 -3.34 -0.67 -4.16
N GLY A 80 -3.47 0.50 -3.55
CA GLY A 80 -4.77 1.00 -3.16
C GLY A 80 -4.71 2.15 -2.19
N LYS A 81 -5.89 2.65 -1.84
CA LYS A 81 -6.04 3.69 -0.83
C LYS A 81 -6.44 3.13 0.52
N ILE A 82 -6.13 3.89 1.56
CA ILE A 82 -6.69 3.68 2.90
C ILE A 82 -8.14 4.18 2.88
N PRO A 83 -9.12 3.31 3.19
CA PRO A 83 -10.50 3.73 3.30
C PRO A 83 -10.74 4.59 4.55
N ASP A 84 -11.84 5.33 4.58
CA ASP A 84 -12.38 5.96 5.78
C ASP A 84 -12.99 4.94 6.75
N THR A 85 -13.54 5.43 7.86
CA THR A 85 -14.14 4.62 8.92
C THR A 85 -15.39 3.85 8.48
N ASP A 86 -16.08 4.32 7.43
CA ASP A 86 -17.28 3.69 6.87
C ASP A 86 -16.94 2.79 5.66
N GLY A 87 -15.64 2.62 5.35
CA GLY A 87 -15.15 1.84 4.21
C GLY A 87 -15.19 2.61 2.88
N GLY A 88 -15.54 3.89 2.91
CA GLY A 88 -15.50 4.79 1.77
C GLY A 88 -14.07 5.09 1.34
N ILE A 89 -13.86 5.35 0.05
CA ILE A 89 -12.57 5.75 -0.48
C ILE A 89 -12.75 7.10 -1.16
N GLU A 90 -12.10 8.13 -0.62
CA GLU A 90 -12.15 9.47 -1.22
C GLU A 90 -11.52 9.46 -2.62
N GLN A 91 -12.26 10.04 -3.56
CA GLN A 91 -11.81 10.20 -4.94
C GLN A 91 -10.99 11.50 -5.07
N GLY A 92 -9.79 11.40 -5.66
CA GLY A 92 -8.85 12.51 -5.84
C GLY A 92 -7.72 12.54 -4.80
N GLY A 93 -6.75 13.43 -5.02
CA GLY A 93 -5.51 13.49 -4.23
C GLY A 93 -4.40 12.61 -4.81
N ALA A 94 -3.59 11.99 -3.94
CA ALA A 94 -2.68 10.95 -4.38
C ALA A 94 -3.50 9.76 -4.92
N TYR A 95 -3.63 9.73 -6.25
CA TYR A 95 -4.56 8.95 -7.08
C TYR A 95 -6.04 9.37 -7.06
#